data_AF-A0AAN6FR66-F1
#
_entry.id   AF-A0AAN6FR66-F1
#
_cell.length_a   1.000
_cell.length_b   1.000
_cell.length_c   1.000
_cell.angle_alpha   90.00
_cell.angle_beta   90.00
_cell.angle_gamma   90.00
#
_symmetry.space_group_name_H-M   'P 1'
#
loop_
_entity.id
_entity.type
_entity.pdbx_description
1 polymer ?
#
loop_
_entity_poly.entity_id
_entity_poly.type
_entity_poly.pdbx_seq_one_letter_code
_entity_poly.pdbx_strand_id
1 'polypeptide(L)'
;MYATPSDQSGCQRLYAAQHAAPTMAASNHVQNALLTEHFRYTPLKLVDDIINNVNELVYRAINAIEEGLTAIPPTALGFSLTPTQLDSLPTEESRQDALDELKATELGNGCVQLESLLNSTVDKDFDKFEIYTLRNILALGHDEQEARELAEWVVLEHYKHVDVKGLEDLPTPEEVQSHWRKLVESRKLNAMLKAEEARNAAVLEQLDGLLGAPEEDVSTARQADPSPFAFLAASPNISATASATNTQPLTQNVLYALAQLPALRDLVSQLRGSLQTLPNARIAPTHEADSAEAKRRQYLDTQSRRAVQRRGIASSDNSARQTAAPAASVGRRIGRDEVEGLEAVVQALGGTSAREHGDRDEDAEMGG
;
A
#
# COMPACT_ATOMS: atom_id res chain seq x y z
N MET A 1 28.41 24.74 -83.08
CA MET A 1 27.01 24.79 -82.65
C MET A 1 27.02 25.23 -81.20
N TYR A 2 26.66 26.49 -80.96
CA TYR A 2 26.63 27.10 -79.62
C TYR A 2 25.43 26.54 -78.85
N ALA A 3 25.62 26.20 -77.57
CA ALA A 3 24.53 26.06 -76.60
C ALA A 3 25.00 26.61 -75.25
N THR A 4 24.18 27.52 -74.72
CA THR A 4 24.36 28.41 -73.57
C THR A 4 24.06 27.75 -72.23
N PRO A 5 24.52 28.31 -71.09
CA PRO A 5 24.14 27.88 -69.76
C PRO A 5 22.97 28.75 -69.23
N SER A 6 21.82 28.14 -68.95
CA SER A 6 20.72 28.80 -68.23
C SER A 6 19.89 27.76 -67.49
N ASP A 7 20.31 27.35 -66.28
CA ASP A 7 19.39 26.83 -65.25
C ASP A 7 20.06 26.55 -63.89
N GLN A 8 20.76 27.54 -63.32
CA GLN A 8 21.22 27.46 -61.91
C GLN A 8 20.61 28.54 -61.00
N SER A 9 19.81 29.46 -61.54
CA SER A 9 19.20 30.55 -60.79
C SER A 9 17.84 30.21 -60.17
N GLY A 10 17.26 29.04 -60.47
CA GLY A 10 15.98 28.58 -59.90
C GLY A 10 16.10 27.98 -58.50
N CYS A 11 17.13 27.18 -58.24
CA CYS A 11 17.24 26.42 -56.98
C CYS A 11 17.77 27.24 -55.80
N GLN A 12 18.50 28.35 -56.03
CA GLN A 12 18.97 29.22 -54.95
C GLN A 12 17.90 30.19 -54.42
N ARG A 13 16.82 30.44 -55.16
CA ARG A 13 15.71 31.30 -54.68
C ARG A 13 14.76 30.60 -53.72
N LEU A 14 14.74 29.27 -53.70
CA LEU A 14 13.89 28.51 -52.78
C LEU A 14 14.51 28.32 -51.39
N TYR A 15 15.84 28.36 -51.27
CA TYR A 15 16.52 28.31 -49.97
C TYR A 15 16.55 29.65 -49.22
N ALA A 16 16.42 30.78 -49.93
CA ALA A 16 16.36 32.11 -49.31
C ALA A 16 14.97 32.47 -48.76
N ALA A 17 13.92 31.70 -49.10
CA ALA A 17 12.54 31.95 -48.64
C ALA A 17 12.19 31.22 -47.32
N GLN A 18 13.14 30.49 -46.71
CA GLN A 18 12.92 29.71 -45.50
C GLN A 18 13.38 30.41 -44.22
N HIS A 19 13.76 31.70 -44.31
CA HIS A 19 13.68 32.65 -43.21
C HIS A 19 12.37 33.42 -43.30
N ALA A 20 11.26 32.69 -43.31
CA ALA A 20 9.96 33.30 -43.06
C ALA A 20 10.02 33.86 -41.64
N ALA A 21 9.89 35.19 -41.52
CA ALA A 21 9.75 35.86 -40.24
C ALA A 21 8.71 35.10 -39.40
N PRO A 22 8.96 34.86 -38.09
CA PRO A 22 7.93 34.32 -37.23
C PRO A 22 6.70 35.22 -37.39
N THR A 23 5.58 34.60 -37.71
CA THR A 23 4.28 35.24 -37.89
C THR A 23 4.01 36.17 -36.71
N MET A 24 3.54 37.40 -36.99
CA MET A 24 3.34 38.48 -36.01
C MET A 24 2.65 38.03 -34.71
N ALA A 25 1.69 37.11 -34.79
CA ALA A 25 1.01 36.53 -33.63
C ALA A 25 1.91 35.68 -32.71
N ALA A 26 2.95 35.04 -33.25
CA ALA A 26 3.90 34.25 -32.48
C ALA A 26 4.79 35.14 -31.59
N SER A 27 5.08 36.38 -31.99
CA SER A 27 5.93 37.29 -31.23
C SER A 27 5.27 37.75 -29.92
N ASN A 28 4.00 38.15 -29.98
CA ASN A 28 3.19 38.45 -28.78
C ASN A 28 3.01 37.23 -27.89
N HIS A 29 2.90 36.03 -28.48
CA HIS A 29 2.86 34.79 -27.70
C HIS A 29 4.18 34.53 -26.97
N VAL A 30 5.34 34.78 -27.58
CA VAL A 30 6.66 34.60 -26.94
C VAL A 30 6.84 35.59 -25.79
N GLN A 31 6.47 36.86 -25.99
CA GLN A 31 6.54 37.86 -24.92
C GLN A 31 5.63 37.51 -23.74
N ASN A 32 4.38 37.15 -24.03
CA ASN A 32 3.45 36.67 -23.01
C ASN A 32 3.97 35.41 -22.34
N ALA A 33 4.60 34.48 -23.06
CA ALA A 33 5.21 33.30 -22.46
C ALA A 33 6.33 33.66 -21.48
N LEU A 34 7.27 34.51 -21.89
CA LEU A 34 8.37 34.98 -21.02
C LEU A 34 7.84 35.69 -19.77
N LEU A 35 6.87 36.59 -19.94
CA LEU A 35 6.25 37.30 -18.83
C LEU A 35 5.47 36.33 -17.92
N THR A 36 4.71 35.40 -18.49
CA THR A 36 3.97 34.40 -17.71
C THR A 36 4.89 33.47 -16.93
N GLU A 37 6.05 33.16 -17.49
CA GLU A 37 7.04 32.33 -16.84
C GLU A 37 7.74 33.09 -15.71
N HIS A 38 8.07 34.35 -15.93
CA HIS A 38 8.65 35.23 -14.92
C HIS A 38 7.69 35.44 -13.73
N PHE A 39 6.45 35.82 -14.01
CA PHE A 39 5.45 36.08 -12.98
C PHE A 39 4.82 34.80 -12.40
N ARG A 40 4.93 33.67 -13.11
CA ARG A 40 4.23 32.39 -12.82
C ARG A 40 2.71 32.47 -12.90
N TYR A 41 2.18 33.56 -13.46
CA TYR A 41 0.78 33.78 -13.78
C TYR A 41 0.70 34.71 -14.99
N THR A 42 -0.45 34.73 -15.67
CA THR A 42 -0.67 35.62 -16.81
C THR A 42 -0.78 37.08 -16.36
N PRO A 43 -0.09 38.05 -17.00
CA PRO A 43 -0.25 39.47 -16.72
C PRO A 43 -1.71 39.93 -16.67
N LEU A 44 -2.56 39.38 -17.56
CA LEU A 44 -3.99 39.64 -17.58
C LEU A 44 -4.67 39.27 -16.25
N LYS A 45 -4.32 38.14 -15.64
CA LYS A 45 -4.90 37.71 -14.36
C LYS A 45 -4.62 38.70 -13.23
N LEU A 46 -3.43 39.31 -13.20
CA LEU A 46 -3.12 40.33 -12.19
C LEU A 46 -4.04 41.55 -12.34
N VAL A 47 -4.27 41.99 -13.58
CA VAL A 47 -5.16 43.12 -13.84
C VAL A 47 -6.61 42.77 -13.49
N ASP A 48 -7.07 41.58 -13.88
CA ASP A 48 -8.41 41.06 -13.51
C ASP A 48 -8.61 41.05 -11.99
N ASP A 49 -7.63 40.53 -11.25
CA ASP A 49 -7.67 40.48 -9.78
C ASP A 49 -7.69 41.90 -9.16
N ILE A 50 -6.99 42.87 -9.75
CA ILE A 50 -7.04 44.28 -9.31
C ILE A 50 -8.44 44.87 -9.57
N ILE A 51 -9.00 44.69 -10.76
CA ILE A 51 -10.33 45.21 -11.11
C ILE A 51 -11.39 44.62 -10.19
N ASN A 52 -11.35 43.31 -9.95
CA ASN A 52 -12.26 42.63 -9.04
C ASN A 52 -12.18 43.20 -7.62
N ASN A 53 -10.95 43.38 -7.10
CA ASN A 53 -10.75 43.96 -5.77
C ASN A 53 -11.26 45.42 -5.67
N VAL A 54 -11.08 46.22 -6.72
CA VAL A 54 -11.57 47.60 -6.75
C VAL A 54 -13.09 47.63 -6.78
N ASN A 55 -13.73 46.79 -7.59
CA ASN A 55 -15.18 46.70 -7.63
C ASN A 55 -15.74 46.26 -6.26
N GLU A 56 -15.13 45.28 -5.60
CA GLU A 56 -15.50 44.93 -4.22
C GLU A 56 -15.34 46.11 -3.24
N LEU A 57 -14.25 46.87 -3.36
CA LEU A 57 -14.00 48.02 -2.49
C LEU A 57 -15.01 49.14 -2.73
N VAL A 58 -15.40 49.39 -3.99
CA VAL A 58 -16.43 50.35 -4.39
C VAL A 58 -17.76 49.99 -3.72
N TYR A 59 -18.21 48.74 -3.82
CA TYR A 59 -19.44 48.30 -3.15
C TYR A 59 -19.35 48.43 -1.62
N ARG A 60 -18.21 48.06 -1.02
CA ARG A 60 -18.00 48.24 0.43
C ARG A 60 -18.04 49.69 0.85
N ALA A 61 -17.46 50.60 0.05
CA ALA A 61 -17.44 52.03 0.34
C ALA A 61 -18.85 52.64 0.24
N ILE A 62 -19.63 52.26 -0.79
CA ILE A 62 -21.02 52.69 -0.95
C ILE A 62 -21.87 52.22 0.23
N ASN A 63 -21.75 50.94 0.61
CA ASN A 63 -22.47 50.39 1.76
C ASN A 63 -22.08 51.09 3.08
N ALA A 64 -20.80 51.40 3.27
CA ALA A 64 -20.33 52.13 4.44
C ALA A 64 -20.83 53.58 4.46
N ILE A 65 -20.98 54.23 3.30
CA ILE A 65 -21.59 55.55 3.18
C ILE A 65 -23.08 55.48 3.50
N GLU A 66 -23.80 54.48 2.99
CA GLU A 66 -25.22 54.28 3.28
C GLU A 66 -25.46 54.00 4.76
N GLU A 67 -24.67 53.12 5.38
CA GLU A 67 -24.71 52.84 6.82
C GLU A 67 -24.38 54.10 7.64
N GLY A 68 -23.38 54.88 7.21
CA GLY A 68 -23.01 56.14 7.85
C GLY A 68 -24.12 57.20 7.77
N LEU A 69 -24.78 57.35 6.62
CA LEU A 69 -25.84 58.33 6.40
C LEU A 69 -27.16 57.91 7.08
N THR A 70 -27.45 56.61 7.14
CA THR A 70 -28.62 56.09 7.85
C THR A 70 -28.50 56.26 9.37
N ALA A 71 -27.29 56.19 9.93
CA ALA A 71 -27.04 56.41 11.35
C ALA A 71 -27.24 57.86 11.81
N ILE A 72 -27.15 58.85 10.90
CA ILE A 72 -27.31 60.27 11.23
C ILE A 72 -28.81 60.63 11.33
N PRO A 73 -29.25 61.39 12.36
CA PRO A 73 -30.64 61.79 12.48
C PRO A 73 -31.07 62.72 11.33
N PRO A 74 -32.34 62.63 10.86
CA PRO A 74 -32.82 63.38 9.70
C PRO A 74 -32.72 64.90 9.86
N THR A 75 -32.82 65.40 11.09
CA THR A 75 -32.71 66.84 11.41
C THR A 75 -31.30 67.39 11.22
N ALA A 76 -30.25 66.57 11.38
CA ALA A 76 -28.87 66.97 11.15
C ALA A 76 -28.50 66.97 9.67
N LEU A 77 -29.18 66.15 8.87
CA LEU A 77 -29.04 66.09 7.41
C LEU A 77 -29.81 67.21 6.69
N GLY A 78 -30.65 67.97 7.41
CA GLY A 78 -31.42 69.09 6.86
C GLY A 78 -32.76 68.69 6.25
N PHE A 79 -33.26 67.48 6.52
CA PHE A 79 -34.61 67.08 6.09
C PHE A 79 -35.66 67.89 6.85
N SER A 80 -36.52 68.57 6.10
CA SER A 80 -37.65 69.34 6.65
C SER A 80 -38.94 68.93 5.97
N LEU A 81 -40.00 68.74 6.76
CA LEU A 81 -41.35 68.54 6.23
C LEU A 81 -41.87 69.82 5.60
N THR A 82 -42.53 69.70 4.45
CA THR A 82 -43.22 70.83 3.83
C THR A 82 -44.41 71.27 4.71
N PRO A 83 -44.83 72.55 4.67
CA PRO A 83 -45.92 73.03 5.52
C PRO A 83 -47.24 72.27 5.30
N THR A 84 -47.48 71.78 4.08
CA THR A 84 -48.64 70.96 3.71
C THR A 84 -48.65 69.58 4.39
N GLN A 85 -47.48 69.00 4.67
CA GLN A 85 -47.33 67.72 5.37
C GLN A 85 -47.38 67.89 6.90
N LEU A 86 -47.02 69.08 7.40
CA LEU A 86 -47.17 69.42 8.82
C LEU A 86 -48.65 69.48 9.24
N ASP A 87 -49.50 70.02 8.35
CA ASP A 87 -50.94 70.17 8.61
C ASP A 87 -51.72 68.85 8.52
N SER A 88 -51.24 67.87 7.74
CA SER A 88 -51.88 66.56 7.61
C SER A 88 -51.50 65.57 8.71
N LEU A 89 -50.43 65.84 9.49
CA LEU A 89 -49.88 64.95 10.51
C LEU A 89 -49.91 65.62 11.90
N PRO A 90 -50.99 65.41 12.68
CA PRO A 90 -51.18 66.06 13.98
C PRO A 90 -50.30 65.49 15.09
N THR A 91 -49.80 64.26 14.96
CA THR A 91 -48.98 63.55 15.97
C THR A 91 -47.48 63.74 15.70
N GLU A 92 -46.70 64.03 16.73
CA GLU A 92 -45.24 64.20 16.63
C GLU A 92 -44.52 62.93 16.16
N GLU A 93 -45.00 61.76 16.58
CA GLU A 93 -44.48 60.45 16.14
C GLU A 93 -44.67 60.27 14.62
N SER A 94 -45.86 60.59 14.10
CA SER A 94 -46.14 60.47 12.65
C SER A 94 -45.33 61.46 11.79
N ARG A 95 -44.85 62.57 12.37
CA ARG A 95 -43.93 63.49 11.69
C ARG A 95 -42.51 62.94 11.63
N GLN A 96 -42.07 62.27 12.69
CA GLN A 96 -40.76 61.61 12.73
C GLN A 96 -40.73 60.43 11.76
N ASP A 97 -41.79 59.61 11.74
CA ASP A 97 -41.93 58.52 10.77
C ASP A 97 -41.90 59.02 9.32
N ALA A 98 -42.61 60.11 9.02
CA ALA A 98 -42.62 60.71 7.68
C ALA A 98 -41.25 61.30 7.29
N LEU A 99 -40.49 61.86 8.24
CA LEU A 99 -39.13 62.34 8.01
C LEU A 99 -38.16 61.19 7.76
N ASP A 100 -38.30 60.10 8.50
CA ASP A 100 -37.46 58.91 8.35
C ASP A 100 -37.76 58.18 7.03
N GLU A 101 -39.02 58.12 6.59
CA GLU A 101 -39.41 57.58 5.28
C GLU A 101 -38.86 58.44 4.12
N LEU A 102 -38.96 59.77 4.23
CA LEU A 102 -38.42 60.69 3.22
C LEU A 102 -36.89 60.56 3.14
N LYS A 103 -36.22 60.55 4.30
CA LYS A 103 -34.77 60.30 4.40
C LYS A 103 -34.39 58.98 3.73
N ALA A 104 -35.06 57.88 4.06
CA ALA A 104 -34.75 56.56 3.50
C ALA A 104 -34.94 56.54 1.97
N THR A 105 -35.99 57.18 1.47
CA THR A 105 -36.28 57.24 0.02
C THR A 105 -35.26 58.09 -0.74
N GLU A 106 -34.92 59.27 -0.22
CA GLU A 106 -33.96 60.17 -0.86
C GLU A 106 -32.53 59.60 -0.80
N LEU A 107 -32.13 59.05 0.36
CA LEU A 107 -30.84 58.39 0.51
C LEU A 107 -30.73 57.14 -0.37
N GLY A 108 -31.77 56.30 -0.43
CA GLY A 108 -31.76 55.12 -1.30
C GLY A 108 -31.62 55.50 -2.77
N ASN A 109 -32.37 56.49 -3.24
CA ASN A 109 -32.25 56.99 -4.62
C ASN A 109 -30.87 57.61 -4.90
N GLY A 110 -30.32 58.38 -3.96
CA GLY A 110 -29.00 58.98 -4.08
C GLY A 110 -27.88 57.94 -4.07
N CYS A 111 -27.99 56.91 -3.22
CA CYS A 111 -27.05 55.80 -3.14
C CYS A 111 -27.00 55.02 -4.46
N VAL A 112 -28.16 54.67 -5.03
CA VAL A 112 -28.26 53.98 -6.32
C VAL A 112 -27.69 54.83 -7.48
N GLN A 113 -27.94 56.15 -7.48
CA GLN A 113 -27.36 57.05 -8.48
C GLN A 113 -25.83 57.14 -8.35
N LEU A 114 -25.33 57.24 -7.12
CA LEU A 114 -23.90 57.28 -6.83
C LEU A 114 -23.21 55.97 -7.21
N GLU A 115 -23.82 54.83 -6.91
CA GLU A 115 -23.36 53.51 -7.32
C GLU A 115 -23.24 53.41 -8.84
N SER A 116 -24.29 53.79 -9.57
CA SER A 116 -24.28 53.75 -11.03
C SER A 116 -23.20 54.65 -11.64
N LEU A 117 -23.04 55.87 -11.11
CA LEU A 117 -22.02 56.81 -11.57
C LEU A 117 -20.62 56.31 -11.28
N LEU A 118 -20.38 55.82 -10.05
CA LEU A 118 -19.07 55.35 -9.63
C LEU A 118 -18.68 54.10 -10.42
N ASN A 119 -19.60 53.15 -10.62
CA ASN A 119 -19.34 51.96 -11.43
C ASN A 119 -18.99 52.35 -12.88
N SER A 120 -19.77 53.24 -13.51
CA SER A 120 -19.47 53.69 -14.88
C SER A 120 -18.13 54.41 -15.00
N THR A 121 -17.69 55.11 -13.95
CA THR A 121 -16.42 55.85 -13.96
C THR A 121 -15.25 54.89 -13.73
N VAL A 122 -15.39 54.00 -12.74
CA VAL A 122 -14.41 52.96 -12.41
C VAL A 122 -14.20 52.06 -13.61
N ASP A 123 -15.25 51.52 -14.23
CA ASP A 123 -15.14 50.68 -15.43
C ASP A 123 -14.31 51.38 -16.52
N LYS A 124 -14.66 52.63 -16.86
CA LYS A 124 -13.99 53.38 -17.93
C LYS A 124 -12.52 53.71 -17.64
N ASP A 125 -12.19 54.02 -16.39
CA ASP A 125 -10.81 54.36 -16.02
C ASP A 125 -9.97 53.12 -15.80
N PHE A 126 -10.57 52.02 -15.34
CA PHE A 126 -9.90 50.74 -15.18
C PHE A 126 -9.71 50.00 -16.52
N ASP A 127 -10.59 50.19 -17.51
CA ASP A 127 -10.34 49.78 -18.91
C ASP A 127 -9.06 50.44 -19.47
N LYS A 128 -8.88 51.75 -19.21
CA LYS A 128 -7.66 52.46 -19.65
C LYS A 128 -6.44 51.99 -18.88
N PHE A 129 -6.60 51.74 -17.58
CA PHE A 129 -5.52 51.19 -16.74
C PHE A 129 -5.09 49.82 -17.25
N GLU A 130 -6.02 48.92 -17.57
CA GLU A 130 -5.72 47.62 -18.17
C GLU A 130 -4.90 47.79 -19.45
N ILE A 131 -5.41 48.60 -20.38
CA ILE A 131 -4.72 48.82 -21.66
C ILE A 131 -3.33 49.42 -21.44
N TYR A 132 -3.20 50.41 -20.55
CA TYR A 132 -1.93 51.07 -20.29
C TYR A 132 -0.91 50.13 -19.62
N THR A 133 -1.34 49.35 -18.63
CA THR A 133 -0.48 48.44 -17.88
C THR A 133 0.02 47.30 -18.74
N LEU A 134 -0.86 46.65 -19.51
CA LEU A 134 -0.49 45.57 -20.41
C LEU A 134 0.38 46.05 -21.58
N ARG A 135 0.20 47.29 -22.02
CA ARG A 135 0.97 47.86 -23.15
C ARG A 135 2.34 48.41 -22.73
N ASN A 136 2.47 49.00 -21.55
CA ASN A 136 3.67 49.78 -21.18
C ASN A 136 4.45 49.19 -20.00
N ILE A 137 3.79 48.62 -18.99
CA ILE A 137 4.46 48.13 -17.77
C ILE A 137 4.77 46.65 -17.89
N LEU A 138 3.75 45.87 -18.24
CA LEU A 138 3.81 44.41 -18.39
C LEU A 138 4.13 44.06 -19.84
N ALA A 139 5.10 44.76 -20.43
CA ALA A 139 5.55 44.58 -21.80
C ALA A 139 7.07 44.61 -21.87
N LEU A 140 7.66 43.87 -22.82
CA LEU A 140 9.11 43.80 -23.03
C LEU A 140 9.64 44.89 -23.99
N GLY A 141 8.80 45.87 -24.35
CA GLY A 141 9.11 47.00 -25.24
C GLY A 141 7.84 47.70 -25.71
N HIS A 142 7.95 48.93 -26.23
CA HIS A 142 6.80 49.70 -26.70
C HIS A 142 6.49 49.43 -28.19
N ASP A 143 7.54 49.17 -28.96
CA ASP A 143 7.47 48.79 -30.37
C ASP A 143 7.75 47.29 -30.53
N GLU A 144 7.02 46.64 -31.45
CA GLU A 144 7.11 45.19 -31.66
C GLU A 144 8.51 44.73 -32.08
N GLN A 145 9.27 45.58 -32.78
CA GLN A 145 10.64 45.29 -33.20
C GLN A 145 11.61 45.33 -32.02
N GLU A 146 11.54 46.39 -31.21
CA GLU A 146 12.36 46.50 -29.99
C GLU A 146 12.03 45.38 -29.00
N ALA A 147 10.75 45.08 -28.82
CA ALA A 147 10.31 44.03 -27.92
C ALA A 147 10.75 42.63 -28.40
N ARG A 148 10.94 42.43 -29.71
CA ARG A 148 11.51 41.20 -30.27
C ARG A 148 13.00 41.09 -30.01
N GLU A 149 13.75 42.17 -30.25
CA GLU A 149 15.18 42.19 -29.97
C GLU A 149 15.42 41.97 -28.48
N LEU A 150 14.72 42.71 -27.62
CA LEU A 150 14.83 42.57 -26.17
C LEU A 150 14.44 41.17 -25.69
N ALA A 151 13.37 40.56 -26.22
CA ALA A 151 12.97 39.21 -25.85
C ALA A 151 14.04 38.15 -26.14
N GLU A 152 14.90 38.34 -27.15
CA GLU A 152 16.02 37.43 -27.44
C GLU A 152 17.16 37.56 -26.42
N TRP A 153 17.34 38.74 -25.83
CA TRP A 153 18.38 39.01 -24.83
C TRP A 153 17.94 38.77 -23.39
N VAL A 154 16.63 38.72 -23.14
CA VAL A 154 16.07 38.49 -21.80
C VAL A 154 16.21 37.01 -21.44
N VAL A 155 17.10 36.72 -20.49
CA VAL A 155 17.28 35.39 -19.91
C VAL A 155 16.73 35.39 -18.49
N LEU A 156 15.72 34.56 -18.23
CA LEU A 156 15.16 34.41 -16.89
C LEU A 156 16.13 33.64 -15.99
N GLU A 157 16.02 33.82 -14.68
CA GLU A 157 16.95 33.26 -13.68
C GLU A 157 17.10 31.73 -13.80
N HIS A 158 16.02 31.01 -14.06
CA HIS A 158 16.05 29.55 -14.19
C HIS A 158 16.70 29.04 -15.49
N TYR A 159 16.87 29.90 -16.50
CA TYR A 159 17.63 29.57 -17.70
C TYR A 159 19.14 29.84 -17.56
N LYS A 160 19.58 30.56 -16.51
CA LYS A 160 20.99 30.90 -16.31
C LYS A 160 21.91 29.67 -16.14
N HIS A 161 21.34 28.55 -15.71
CA HIS A 161 22.08 27.30 -15.49
C HIS A 161 21.86 26.28 -16.62
N VAL A 162 21.13 26.65 -17.68
CA VAL A 162 20.82 25.78 -18.81
C VAL A 162 21.67 26.18 -19.99
N ASP A 163 22.88 25.64 -20.06
CA ASP A 163 23.75 25.79 -21.22
C ASP A 163 23.26 24.89 -22.36
N VAL A 164 22.34 25.40 -23.19
CA VAL A 164 21.83 24.72 -24.40
C VAL A 164 22.93 24.44 -25.43
N LYS A 165 24.10 25.07 -25.30
CA LYS A 165 25.25 24.93 -26.22
C LYS A 165 26.14 23.71 -25.92
N GLY A 166 25.87 22.97 -24.85
CA GLY A 166 26.63 21.77 -24.46
C GLY A 166 25.84 20.45 -24.58
N LEU A 167 24.70 20.48 -25.26
CA LEU A 167 23.78 19.35 -25.37
C LEU A 167 24.23 18.35 -26.46
N GLU A 168 25.45 17.83 -26.36
CA GLU A 168 25.88 16.65 -27.13
C GLU A 168 25.48 15.33 -26.42
N ASP A 169 25.13 15.41 -25.13
CA ASP A 169 24.74 14.30 -24.26
C ASP A 169 23.25 14.42 -23.83
N LEU A 170 22.34 14.63 -24.79
CA LEU A 170 20.90 14.44 -24.48
C LEU A 170 20.67 12.94 -24.26
N PRO A 171 20.16 12.52 -23.09
CA PRO A 171 19.76 11.13 -22.92
C PRO A 171 18.67 10.84 -23.93
N THR A 172 18.92 9.86 -24.80
CA THR A 172 17.94 9.48 -25.81
C THR A 172 16.63 9.07 -25.12
N PRO A 173 15.46 9.30 -25.72
CA PRO A 173 14.19 8.88 -25.11
C PRO A 173 14.17 7.37 -24.82
N GLU A 174 14.94 6.59 -25.60
CA GLU A 174 15.15 5.17 -25.37
C GLU A 174 15.98 4.87 -24.12
N GLU A 175 17.04 5.63 -23.85
CA GLU A 175 17.83 5.53 -22.61
C GLU A 175 16.96 5.84 -21.39
N VAL A 176 16.18 6.92 -21.44
CA VAL A 176 15.25 7.28 -20.36
C VAL A 176 14.28 6.13 -20.11
N GLN A 177 13.64 5.59 -21.14
CA GLN A 177 12.77 4.42 -21.02
C GLN A 177 13.50 3.18 -20.50
N SER A 178 14.77 2.98 -20.86
CA SER A 178 15.60 1.90 -20.33
C SER A 178 15.84 2.07 -18.82
N HIS A 179 16.07 3.30 -18.35
CA HIS A 179 16.26 3.62 -16.94
C HIS A 179 14.96 3.48 -16.16
N TRP A 180 13.82 3.89 -16.71
CA TRP A 180 12.51 3.63 -16.12
C TRP A 180 12.25 2.14 -15.95
N ARG A 181 12.52 1.33 -16.99
CA ARG A 181 12.42 -0.13 -16.89
C ARG A 181 13.34 -0.70 -15.81
N LYS A 182 14.61 -0.28 -15.78
CA LYS A 182 15.56 -0.68 -14.74
C LYS A 182 15.08 -0.31 -13.34
N LEU A 183 14.48 0.87 -13.17
CA LEU A 183 13.93 1.32 -11.88
C LEU A 183 12.72 0.50 -11.45
N VAL A 184 11.82 0.17 -12.38
CA VAL A 184 10.67 -0.69 -12.11
C VAL A 184 11.12 -2.10 -11.71
N GLU A 185 12.06 -2.69 -12.43
CA GLU A 185 12.62 -4.01 -12.08
C GLU A 185 13.38 -3.98 -10.75
N SER A 186 14.15 -2.92 -10.48
CA SER A 186 14.82 -2.73 -9.19
C SER A 186 13.82 -2.62 -8.04
N ARG A 187 12.72 -1.89 -8.23
CA ARG A 187 11.64 -1.77 -7.24
C ARG A 187 10.92 -3.11 -7.01
N LYS A 188 10.67 -3.87 -8.08
CA LYS A 188 10.07 -5.21 -8.00
C LYS A 188 10.97 -6.17 -7.23
N LEU A 189 12.27 -6.17 -7.52
CA LEU A 189 13.26 -6.95 -6.79
C LEU A 189 13.32 -6.55 -5.31
N ASN A 190 13.32 -5.25 -4.99
CA ASN A 190 13.30 -4.78 -3.61
C ASN A 190 12.06 -5.27 -2.85
N ALA A 191 10.88 -5.26 -3.49
CA ALA A 191 9.66 -5.79 -2.90
C ALA A 191 9.74 -7.30 -2.66
N MET A 192 10.32 -8.07 -3.59
CA MET A 192 10.52 -9.51 -3.42
C MET A 192 11.51 -9.81 -2.30
N LEU A 193 12.63 -9.08 -2.22
CA LEU A 193 13.61 -9.27 -1.13
C LEU A 193 13.00 -8.97 0.23
N LYS A 194 12.19 -7.92 0.36
CA LYS A 194 11.48 -7.62 1.62
C LYS A 194 10.47 -8.71 1.99
N ALA A 195 9.82 -9.32 0.99
CA ALA A 195 8.93 -10.45 1.23
C ALA A 195 9.71 -11.69 1.71
N GLU A 196 10.87 -11.98 1.13
CA GLU A 196 11.73 -13.08 1.60
C GLU A 196 12.32 -12.79 2.99
N GLU A 197 12.73 -11.56 3.27
CA GLU A 197 13.18 -11.15 4.59
C GLU A 197 12.09 -11.39 5.64
N ALA A 198 10.84 -11.02 5.34
CA ALA A 198 9.71 -11.27 6.23
C ALA A 198 9.44 -12.78 6.42
N ARG A 199 9.59 -13.61 5.38
CA ARG A 199 9.48 -15.07 5.51
C ARG A 199 10.60 -15.65 6.35
N ASN A 200 11.83 -15.23 6.11
CA ASN A 200 12.99 -15.67 6.88
C ASN A 200 12.85 -15.27 8.36
N ALA A 201 12.37 -14.06 8.64
CA ALA A 201 12.08 -13.61 10.00
C ALA A 201 11.00 -14.48 10.68
N ALA A 202 9.92 -14.82 9.98
CA ALA A 202 8.88 -15.70 10.51
C ALA A 202 9.39 -17.13 10.75
N VAL A 203 10.25 -17.66 9.87
CA VAL A 203 10.90 -18.96 10.08
C VAL A 203 11.84 -18.91 11.27
N LEU A 204 12.61 -17.83 11.44
CA LEU A 204 13.46 -17.65 12.63
C LEU A 204 12.61 -17.58 13.90
N GLU A 205 11.50 -16.85 13.91
CA GLU A 205 10.56 -16.84 15.04
C GLU A 205 9.99 -18.24 15.34
N GLN A 206 9.67 -19.02 14.30
CA GLN A 206 9.23 -20.41 14.47
C GLN A 206 10.36 -21.28 15.05
N LEU A 207 11.58 -21.14 14.56
CA LEU A 207 12.74 -21.89 15.07
C LEU A 207 13.06 -21.50 16.51
N ASP A 208 13.02 -20.22 16.85
CA ASP A 208 13.19 -19.71 18.21
C ASP A 208 12.06 -20.20 19.13
N GLY A 209 10.82 -20.23 18.64
CA GLY A 209 9.68 -20.80 19.36
C GLY A 209 9.81 -22.32 19.60
N LEU A 210 10.38 -23.05 18.65
CA LEU A 210 10.65 -24.50 18.79
C LEU A 210 11.83 -24.77 19.73
N LEU A 211 12.90 -24.00 19.61
CA LEU A 211 14.10 -24.17 20.44
C LEU A 211 13.84 -23.71 21.89
N GLY A 212 12.92 -22.76 22.07
CA GLY A 212 12.78 -21.99 23.31
C GLY A 212 13.97 -21.06 23.45
N ALA A 213 13.71 -19.78 23.76
CA ALA A 213 14.76 -18.77 23.85
C ALA A 213 15.97 -19.30 24.65
N PRO A 214 17.19 -19.34 24.09
CA PRO A 214 18.38 -19.46 24.91
C PRO A 214 18.39 -18.23 25.81
N GLU A 215 18.54 -18.44 27.12
CA GLU A 215 18.48 -17.38 28.12
C GLU A 215 19.59 -16.34 27.95
N GLU A 216 19.44 -15.40 27.02
CA GLU A 216 20.14 -14.11 27.00
C GLU A 216 19.24 -13.09 26.30
N ASP A 217 18.15 -12.66 26.96
CA ASP A 217 17.74 -11.25 27.01
C ASP A 217 16.46 -11.06 27.84
N VAL A 218 16.68 -10.68 29.10
CA VAL A 218 15.65 -10.22 30.02
C VAL A 218 15.23 -8.81 29.62
N SER A 219 14.18 -8.66 28.81
CA SER A 219 13.28 -7.48 28.84
C SER A 219 12.21 -7.48 27.74
N THR A 220 11.31 -8.47 27.72
CA THR A 220 9.89 -8.21 27.40
C THR A 220 9.06 -9.43 27.77
N ALA A 221 8.31 -9.31 28.87
CA ALA A 221 7.33 -10.28 29.28
C ALA A 221 6.17 -10.34 28.26
N ARG A 222 6.32 -11.15 27.21
CA ARG A 222 5.21 -11.80 26.53
C ARG A 222 5.22 -13.25 26.99
N GLN A 223 4.07 -13.72 27.47
CA GLN A 223 3.86 -15.09 27.91
C GLN A 223 4.35 -16.05 26.81
N ALA A 224 5.56 -16.58 26.98
CA ALA A 224 6.11 -17.57 26.07
C ALA A 224 5.45 -18.90 26.41
N ASP A 225 4.68 -19.43 25.46
CA ASP A 225 4.26 -20.82 25.50
C ASP A 225 5.51 -21.70 25.65
N PRO A 226 5.53 -22.68 26.56
CA PRO A 226 6.70 -23.51 26.78
C PRO A 226 7.05 -24.19 25.45
N SER A 227 8.29 -24.04 24.99
CA SER A 227 8.70 -24.66 23.73
C SER A 227 8.37 -26.14 23.76
N PRO A 228 7.83 -26.72 22.66
CA PRO A 228 7.34 -28.09 22.65
C PRO A 228 8.42 -29.12 23.02
N PHE A 229 9.69 -28.74 22.84
CA PHE A 229 10.85 -29.54 23.21
C PHE A 229 11.41 -29.22 24.61
N ALA A 230 10.99 -28.15 25.29
CA ALA A 230 11.40 -27.86 26.68
C ALA A 230 11.03 -28.98 27.65
N PHE A 231 9.93 -29.70 27.40
CA PHE A 231 9.55 -30.87 28.21
C PHE A 231 10.62 -31.98 28.19
N LEU A 232 11.38 -32.13 27.09
CA LEU A 232 12.46 -33.12 27.01
C LEU A 232 13.64 -32.75 27.93
N ALA A 233 13.89 -31.45 28.12
CA ALA A 233 14.90 -30.97 29.06
C ALA A 233 14.39 -30.92 30.52
N ALA A 234 13.12 -30.57 30.71
CA ALA A 234 12.52 -30.31 32.02
C ALA A 234 11.91 -31.56 32.72
N SER A 235 11.97 -32.74 32.11
CA SER A 235 11.39 -33.95 32.71
C SER A 235 12.07 -34.31 34.05
N PRO A 236 11.32 -34.53 35.14
CA PRO A 236 11.87 -34.64 36.50
C PRO A 236 12.78 -35.86 36.71
N ASN A 237 12.67 -36.91 35.88
CA ASN A 237 13.58 -38.06 35.91
C ASN A 237 14.98 -37.72 35.39
N ILE A 238 15.14 -36.62 34.67
CA ILE A 238 16.44 -36.09 34.22
C ILE A 238 16.99 -35.12 35.28
N SER A 239 16.14 -34.25 35.85
CA SER A 239 16.56 -33.25 36.83
C SER A 239 17.00 -33.81 38.19
N ALA A 240 16.47 -34.97 38.64
CA ALA A 240 16.88 -35.56 39.92
C ALA A 240 18.31 -36.14 39.93
N THR A 241 18.95 -36.29 38.77
CA THR A 241 20.37 -36.70 38.65
C THR A 241 21.25 -35.67 37.93
N ALA A 242 20.66 -34.57 37.45
CA ALA A 242 21.36 -33.48 36.80
C ALA A 242 21.97 -32.53 37.85
N SER A 243 23.14 -32.89 38.38
CA SER A 243 24.14 -31.85 38.59
C SER A 243 24.44 -31.22 37.23
N ALA A 244 24.58 -29.89 37.18
CA ALA A 244 24.60 -29.02 36.00
C ALA A 244 25.70 -29.29 34.93
N THR A 245 26.28 -30.48 34.87
CA THR A 245 27.42 -30.84 34.02
C THR A 245 27.17 -32.02 33.08
N ASN A 246 26.01 -32.67 33.11
CA ASN A 246 25.79 -33.90 32.33
C ASN A 246 24.69 -33.72 31.27
N THR A 247 25.09 -33.24 30.09
CA THR A 247 24.22 -32.98 28.93
C THR A 247 23.78 -34.24 28.17
N GLN A 248 24.09 -35.43 28.70
CA GLN A 248 23.90 -36.71 28.02
C GLN A 248 23.45 -37.85 28.97
N PRO A 249 22.45 -37.64 29.86
CA PRO A 249 22.01 -38.67 30.80
C PRO A 249 21.36 -39.84 30.07
N LEU A 250 20.65 -39.60 28.96
CA LEU A 250 19.99 -40.65 28.18
C LEU A 250 21.00 -41.57 27.49
N THR A 251 21.99 -41.02 26.79
CA THR A 251 23.01 -41.81 26.10
C THR A 251 23.87 -42.55 27.11
N GLN A 252 24.25 -41.94 28.24
CA GLN A 252 24.99 -42.62 29.30
C GLN A 252 24.18 -43.75 29.97
N ASN A 253 22.87 -43.54 30.22
CA ASN A 253 21.99 -44.58 30.77
C ASN A 253 21.80 -45.74 29.77
N VAL A 254 21.66 -45.45 28.48
CA VAL A 254 21.57 -46.47 27.42
C VAL A 254 22.89 -47.23 27.29
N LEU A 255 24.03 -46.55 27.30
CA LEU A 255 25.35 -47.18 27.26
C LEU A 255 25.62 -48.03 28.50
N TYR A 256 25.20 -47.58 29.69
CA TYR A 256 25.28 -48.37 30.92
C TYR A 256 24.37 -49.61 30.84
N ALA A 257 23.11 -49.47 30.42
CA ALA A 257 22.22 -50.61 30.24
C ALA A 257 22.76 -51.62 29.22
N LEU A 258 23.38 -51.13 28.14
CA LEU A 258 24.05 -51.98 27.14
C LEU A 258 25.27 -52.66 27.75
N ALA A 259 26.07 -51.96 28.56
CA ALA A 259 27.21 -52.55 29.26
C ALA A 259 26.81 -53.61 30.31
N GLN A 260 25.59 -53.54 30.86
CA GLN A 260 25.07 -54.54 31.82
C GLN A 260 24.44 -55.78 31.14
N LEU A 261 24.10 -55.71 29.84
CA LEU A 261 23.53 -56.84 29.10
C LEU A 261 24.45 -58.08 29.02
N PRO A 262 25.77 -57.96 28.81
CA PRO A 262 26.69 -59.10 28.83
C PRO A 262 26.74 -59.78 30.20
N ALA A 263 26.79 -59.02 31.29
CA ALA A 263 26.79 -59.56 32.65
C ALA A 263 25.48 -60.31 32.94
N LEU A 264 24.33 -59.77 32.50
CA LEU A 264 23.05 -60.47 32.59
C LEU A 264 23.00 -61.72 31.71
N ARG A 265 23.59 -61.68 30.52
CA ARG A 265 23.68 -62.85 29.62
C ARG A 265 24.54 -63.95 30.21
N ASP A 266 25.62 -63.61 30.90
CA ASP A 266 26.47 -64.58 31.60
C ASP A 266 25.80 -65.13 32.86
N LEU A 267 25.05 -64.31 33.61
CA LEU A 267 24.22 -64.82 34.70
C LEU A 267 23.07 -65.70 34.19
N VAL A 268 22.47 -65.39 33.04
CA VAL A 268 21.45 -66.24 32.39
C VAL A 268 22.07 -67.52 31.83
N SER A 269 23.30 -67.50 31.33
CA SER A 269 23.99 -68.69 30.85
C SER A 269 24.45 -69.59 32.03
N GLN A 270 24.89 -68.99 33.14
CA GLN A 270 25.17 -69.69 34.40
C GLN A 270 23.89 -70.26 35.02
N LEU A 271 22.78 -69.50 35.03
CA LEU A 271 21.48 -70.00 35.45
C LEU A 271 21.00 -71.12 34.54
N ARG A 272 21.13 -71.00 33.21
CA ARG A 272 20.79 -72.06 32.25
C ARG A 272 21.67 -73.30 32.42
N GLY A 273 22.96 -73.13 32.71
CA GLY A 273 23.88 -74.20 33.06
C GLY A 273 23.46 -74.89 34.37
N SER A 274 23.11 -74.11 35.39
CA SER A 274 22.58 -74.63 36.66
C SER A 274 21.22 -75.33 36.51
N LEU A 275 20.43 -74.93 35.51
CA LEU A 275 19.16 -75.55 35.12
C LEU A 275 19.38 -76.86 34.33
N GLN A 276 20.53 -77.01 33.66
CA GLN A 276 20.93 -78.24 32.96
C GLN A 276 21.65 -79.24 33.87
N THR A 277 22.33 -78.78 34.93
CA THR A 277 22.94 -79.66 35.95
C THR A 277 21.93 -80.15 36.99
N LEU A 278 20.72 -79.59 37.03
CA LEU A 278 19.59 -80.26 37.64
C LEU A 278 19.10 -81.32 36.64
N PRO A 279 19.08 -82.62 36.98
CA PRO A 279 18.55 -83.63 36.09
C PRO A 279 17.10 -83.27 35.79
N ASN A 280 16.77 -83.10 34.50
CA ASN A 280 15.43 -82.98 33.94
C ASN A 280 14.32 -82.81 34.99
N ALA A 281 13.96 -81.57 35.32
CA ALA A 281 12.58 -81.27 35.72
C ALA A 281 11.62 -81.39 34.51
N ARG A 282 12.00 -82.14 33.45
CA ARG A 282 11.08 -82.68 32.45
C ARG A 282 10.40 -83.97 32.90
N ILE A 283 10.73 -84.51 34.08
CA ILE A 283 9.83 -85.42 34.81
C ILE A 283 9.90 -85.07 36.31
N ALA A 284 9.20 -83.99 36.67
CA ALA A 284 8.53 -83.89 37.96
C ALA A 284 7.04 -83.69 37.65
N PRO A 285 6.16 -84.33 38.42
CA PRO A 285 4.87 -84.84 37.97
C PRO A 285 3.86 -83.71 37.72
N THR A 286 2.87 -84.01 36.87
CA THR A 286 1.57 -83.36 36.89
C THR A 286 1.04 -83.24 38.32
N HIS A 287 1.16 -82.06 38.93
CA HIS A 287 0.41 -81.55 40.09
C HIS A 287 0.90 -80.09 40.27
N GLU A 288 0.12 -79.03 40.19
CA GLU A 288 -1.31 -78.84 40.35
C GLU A 288 -1.78 -77.66 39.48
N ALA A 289 -2.71 -77.92 38.57
CA ALA A 289 -3.53 -76.88 37.94
C ALA A 289 -4.39 -76.09 38.96
N ASP A 290 -4.27 -76.41 40.25
CA ASP A 290 -5.06 -75.89 41.36
C ASP A 290 -4.28 -75.12 42.42
N SER A 291 -2.97 -74.88 42.24
CA SER A 291 -2.19 -74.05 43.16
C SER A 291 -2.78 -72.63 43.26
N ALA A 292 -2.93 -72.14 44.50
CA ALA A 292 -3.52 -70.83 44.81
C ALA A 292 -2.82 -69.66 44.09
N GLU A 293 -1.54 -69.84 43.73
CA GLU A 293 -0.75 -68.86 43.00
C GLU A 293 -1.11 -68.78 41.51
N ALA A 294 -1.42 -69.91 40.88
CA ALA A 294 -1.89 -69.95 39.49
C ALA A 294 -3.29 -69.33 39.37
N LYS A 295 -4.19 -69.67 40.32
CA LYS A 295 -5.52 -69.05 40.43
C LYS A 295 -5.43 -67.55 40.70
N ARG A 296 -4.50 -67.09 41.55
CA ARG A 296 -4.26 -65.65 41.78
C ARG A 296 -3.73 -64.95 40.53
N ARG A 297 -2.82 -65.56 39.77
CA ARG A 297 -2.32 -64.96 38.51
C ARG A 297 -3.43 -64.81 37.50
N GLN A 298 -4.27 -65.83 37.31
CA GLN A 298 -5.42 -65.76 36.41
C GLN A 298 -6.48 -64.76 36.90
N TYR A 299 -6.68 -64.64 38.22
CA TYR A 299 -7.56 -63.64 38.80
C TYR A 299 -7.01 -62.21 38.60
N LEU A 300 -5.71 -61.99 38.82
CA LEU A 300 -5.06 -60.71 38.57
C LEU A 300 -5.11 -60.32 37.10
N ASP A 301 -4.95 -61.29 36.19
CA ASP A 301 -5.01 -61.06 34.75
C ASP A 301 -6.44 -60.78 34.27
N THR A 302 -7.44 -61.44 34.84
CA THR A 302 -8.86 -61.12 34.55
C THR A 302 -9.31 -59.79 35.14
N GLN A 303 -8.80 -59.41 36.32
CA GLN A 303 -9.07 -58.09 36.92
C GLN A 303 -8.32 -56.97 36.20
N SER A 304 -7.07 -57.18 35.80
CA SER A 304 -6.32 -56.21 35.00
C SER A 304 -7.01 -56.00 33.65
N ARG A 305 -7.44 -57.07 32.98
CA ARG A 305 -8.20 -56.99 31.73
C ARG A 305 -9.54 -56.27 31.89
N ARG A 306 -10.27 -56.51 32.99
CA ARG A 306 -11.50 -55.76 33.31
C ARG A 306 -11.25 -54.30 33.66
N ALA A 307 -10.15 -53.98 34.35
CA ALA A 307 -9.78 -52.59 34.67
C ALA A 307 -9.42 -51.80 33.40
N VAL A 308 -8.73 -52.45 32.45
CA VAL A 308 -8.41 -51.89 31.14
C VAL A 308 -9.67 -51.70 30.27
N GLN A 309 -10.62 -52.64 30.34
CA GLN A 309 -11.93 -52.49 29.70
C GLN A 309 -12.76 -51.34 30.31
N ARG A 310 -12.76 -51.16 31.64
CA ARG A 310 -13.43 -50.03 32.29
C ARG A 310 -12.80 -48.67 31.98
N ARG A 311 -11.49 -48.63 31.72
CA ARG A 311 -10.79 -47.42 31.26
C ARG A 311 -10.87 -47.21 29.75
N GLY A 312 -11.52 -48.10 29.00
CA GLY A 312 -11.85 -47.92 27.59
C GLY A 312 -10.70 -48.12 26.61
N ILE A 313 -9.61 -48.79 27.00
CA ILE A 313 -8.38 -48.88 26.19
C ILE A 313 -8.05 -50.35 25.93
N ALA A 314 -8.86 -51.06 25.13
CA ALA A 314 -8.36 -52.18 24.34
C ALA A 314 -9.31 -52.58 23.21
N SER A 315 -8.71 -52.64 22.03
CA SER A 315 -8.97 -53.53 20.89
C SER A 315 -10.39 -53.57 20.35
N SER A 316 -10.57 -52.83 19.25
CA SER A 316 -11.64 -53.04 18.29
C SER A 316 -11.68 -54.49 17.84
N ASP A 317 -12.76 -55.19 18.19
CA ASP A 317 -13.32 -56.24 17.34
C ASP A 317 -14.85 -56.18 17.41
N ASN A 318 -15.37 -55.65 16.32
CA ASN A 318 -16.67 -55.83 15.69
C ASN A 318 -17.99 -55.64 16.48
N SER A 319 -18.82 -54.77 15.86
CA SER A 319 -20.29 -54.69 15.89
C SER A 319 -20.94 -53.62 16.79
N ALA A 320 -21.82 -52.87 16.13
CA ALA A 320 -22.93 -52.06 16.65
C ALA A 320 -22.59 -50.66 17.21
N ARG A 321 -22.69 -49.69 16.30
CA ARG A 321 -23.72 -48.63 16.32
C ARG A 321 -24.02 -47.98 17.68
N GLN A 322 -23.59 -46.73 17.76
CA GLN A 322 -24.36 -45.58 18.26
C GLN A 322 -24.48 -45.43 19.78
N THR A 323 -23.80 -44.43 20.34
CA THR A 323 -24.42 -43.21 20.87
C THR A 323 -23.36 -42.17 21.28
N ALA A 324 -23.65 -40.90 20.96
CA ALA A 324 -23.26 -39.61 21.54
C ALA A 324 -22.03 -39.54 22.49
N ALA A 325 -21.11 -38.57 22.45
CA ALA A 325 -21.14 -37.18 22.02
C ALA A 325 -19.67 -36.66 21.90
N PRO A 326 -19.39 -35.35 21.71
CA PRO A 326 -18.33 -34.86 20.83
C PRO A 326 -16.97 -34.73 21.53
N ALA A 327 -15.90 -34.98 20.80
CA ALA A 327 -14.57 -34.45 21.12
C ALA A 327 -13.95 -33.88 19.85
N ALA A 328 -13.53 -32.64 19.97
CA ALA A 328 -13.16 -31.73 18.92
C ALA A 328 -11.94 -32.17 18.11
N SER A 329 -12.03 -31.89 16.81
CA SER A 329 -10.95 -31.42 15.94
C SER A 329 -9.59 -32.11 16.03
N VAL A 330 -9.46 -33.27 15.37
CA VAL A 330 -8.21 -33.64 14.69
C VAL A 330 -8.59 -34.22 13.33
N GLY A 331 -8.21 -33.50 12.26
CA GLY A 331 -8.12 -34.01 10.90
C GLY A 331 -9.46 -34.29 10.21
N ARG A 332 -9.75 -33.53 9.15
CA ARG A 332 -10.82 -33.85 8.20
C ARG A 332 -10.54 -35.25 7.64
N ARG A 333 -11.43 -36.22 7.90
CA ARG A 333 -11.31 -37.55 7.30
C ARG A 333 -11.71 -37.44 5.84
N ILE A 334 -10.75 -37.69 4.96
CA ILE A 334 -10.94 -37.72 3.51
C ILE A 334 -11.93 -38.84 3.20
N GLY A 335 -12.98 -38.52 2.43
CA GLY A 335 -14.03 -39.47 2.06
C GLY A 335 -13.51 -40.49 1.05
N ARG A 336 -14.09 -41.70 1.02
CA ARG A 336 -13.74 -42.75 0.05
C ARG A 336 -13.79 -42.24 -1.40
N ASP A 337 -14.73 -41.36 -1.70
CA ASP A 337 -14.91 -40.76 -3.02
C ASP A 337 -13.79 -39.75 -3.36
N GLU A 338 -13.21 -39.08 -2.36
CA GLU A 338 -12.05 -38.19 -2.54
C GLU A 338 -10.75 -39.00 -2.74
N VAL A 339 -10.64 -40.18 -2.10
CA VAL A 339 -9.53 -41.12 -2.32
C VAL A 339 -9.62 -41.72 -3.73
N GLU A 340 -10.81 -42.08 -4.19
CA GLU A 340 -11.04 -42.59 -5.55
C GLU A 340 -10.73 -41.52 -6.61
N GLY A 341 -11.06 -40.25 -6.34
CA GLY A 341 -10.67 -39.12 -7.18
C GLY A 341 -9.15 -38.89 -7.24
N LEU A 342 -8.45 -39.05 -6.11
CA LEU A 342 -6.98 -38.95 -6.06
C LEU A 342 -6.30 -40.14 -6.75
N GLU A 343 -6.85 -41.35 -6.63
CA GLU A 343 -6.37 -42.54 -7.33
C GLU A 343 -6.53 -42.41 -8.85
N ALA A 344 -7.65 -41.85 -9.33
CA ALA A 344 -7.85 -41.59 -10.76
C ALA A 344 -6.85 -40.56 -11.32
N VAL A 345 -6.51 -39.52 -10.55
CA VAL A 345 -5.52 -38.50 -10.96
C VAL A 345 -4.09 -39.07 -10.94
N VAL A 346 -3.75 -39.90 -9.95
CA VAL A 346 -2.46 -40.59 -9.88
C VAL A 346 -2.32 -41.61 -11.01
N GLN A 347 -3.41 -42.28 -11.41
CA GLN A 347 -3.42 -43.20 -12.54
C GLN A 347 -3.31 -42.48 -13.89
N ALA A 348 -3.87 -41.27 -14.01
CA ALA A 348 -3.69 -40.41 -15.19
C ALA A 348 -2.26 -39.82 -15.28
N LEU A 349 -1.61 -39.56 -14.13
CA LEU A 349 -0.26 -39.01 -14.06
C LEU A 349 0.85 -40.09 -14.12
N GLY A 350 0.52 -41.35 -13.78
CA GLY A 350 1.42 -42.51 -13.82
C GLY A 350 1.51 -43.24 -15.17
N GLY A 351 0.79 -42.76 -16.19
CA GLY A 351 0.74 -43.38 -17.52
C GLY A 351 1.86 -42.96 -18.50
N THR A 352 2.76 -42.05 -18.13
CA THR A 352 3.77 -41.47 -19.03
C THR A 352 5.20 -41.90 -18.64
N SER A 353 5.46 -43.21 -18.55
CA SER A 353 6.83 -43.75 -18.57
C SER A 353 6.83 -45.24 -18.93
N ALA A 354 6.52 -45.58 -20.20
CA ALA A 354 7.00 -46.80 -20.87
C ALA A 354 6.47 -46.92 -22.31
N ARG A 355 7.18 -46.31 -23.29
CA ARG A 355 7.48 -46.88 -24.62
C ARG A 355 8.05 -45.80 -25.54
N GLU A 356 9.38 -45.76 -25.65
CA GLU A 356 10.08 -45.11 -26.74
C GLU A 356 11.13 -46.09 -27.27
N HIS A 357 10.73 -46.97 -28.21
CA HIS A 357 11.64 -47.74 -29.06
C HIS A 357 10.92 -48.38 -30.26
N GLY A 358 11.40 -48.06 -31.48
CA GLY A 358 11.06 -48.65 -32.78
C GLY A 358 9.68 -48.24 -33.32
N ASP A 359 9.49 -47.78 -34.56
CA ASP A 359 10.22 -48.09 -35.78
C ASP A 359 9.92 -47.02 -36.85
N ARG A 360 10.86 -46.88 -37.80
CA ARG A 360 10.73 -46.09 -39.03
C ARG A 360 10.30 -47.00 -40.19
N ASP A 361 9.85 -46.34 -41.26
CA ASP A 361 9.72 -46.81 -42.65
C ASP A 361 8.39 -47.51 -43.00
N GLU A 362 7.58 -46.86 -43.86
CA GLU A 362 7.35 -47.21 -45.29
C GLU A 362 6.13 -48.19 -45.37
N ASP A 363 5.07 -48.05 -46.17
CA ASP A 363 4.82 -47.38 -47.45
C ASP A 363 3.32 -47.10 -47.63
N ALA A 364 3.06 -46.10 -48.47
CA ALA A 364 1.82 -45.97 -49.22
C ALA A 364 1.90 -46.82 -50.50
N GLU A 365 0.95 -47.74 -50.75
CA GLU A 365 0.30 -47.88 -52.07
C GLU A 365 -0.76 -49.00 -52.14
N MET A 366 -1.79 -48.71 -52.95
CA MET A 366 -2.66 -49.63 -53.71
C MET A 366 -3.74 -50.47 -53.00
N GLY A 367 -4.99 -50.03 -53.21
CA GLY A 367 -5.91 -50.72 -54.14
C GLY A 367 -6.71 -51.91 -53.60
N GLY A 368 -8.03 -51.74 -53.54
CA GLY A 368 -9.02 -52.80 -53.34
C GLY A 368 -10.39 -52.25 -53.02
#